data_AF-A0A6P1BRP9-F1
#
_entry.id   AF-A0A6P1BRP9-F1
#
_cell.length_a   1.000
_cell.length_b   1.000
_cell.length_c   1.000
_cell.angle_alpha   90.00
_cell.angle_beta   90.00
_cell.angle_gamma   90.00
#
_symmetry.space_group_name_H-M   'P 1'
#
loop_
_entity.id
_entity.type
_entity.pdbx_description
1 polymer ?
#
loop_
_entity_poly.entity_id
_entity_poly.type
_entity_poly.pdbx_seq_one_letter_code
_entity_poly.pdbx_strand_id
1 'polypeptide(L)'
;MFSSRDAFENDACPVADDLLGQMYRANPNGLSLLVANVAPDDRARLALFCYRRSHLHALAVAIASSCSEWELVNFGGRVGSTLYALSREPARVATVSHGGRKPITLSTKPLSTFAPVVDDELDDEDVSETVTVTA
;
A
#
# COMPACT_ATOMS: atom_id res chain seq x y z
N MET A 1 -18.20 27.68 11.51
CA MET A 1 -16.82 27.85 11.99
C MET A 1 -15.99 26.79 11.30
N PHE A 2 -15.27 27.14 10.23
CA PHE A 2 -14.35 26.20 9.59
C PHE A 2 -13.16 26.04 10.54
N SER A 3 -12.95 24.81 11.00
CA SER A 3 -11.88 24.46 11.94
C SER A 3 -10.56 24.87 11.29
N SER A 4 -9.64 25.52 12.01
CA SER A 4 -8.34 25.90 11.44
C SER A 4 -7.63 24.73 10.74
N ARG A 5 -7.98 23.48 11.10
CA ARG A 5 -7.64 22.24 10.39
C ARG A 5 -7.91 22.25 8.88
N ASP A 6 -9.06 22.76 8.41
CA ASP A 6 -9.42 22.78 6.98
C ASP A 6 -8.52 23.72 6.15
N ALA A 7 -8.07 24.83 6.76
CA ALA A 7 -7.10 25.74 6.13
C ALA A 7 -5.70 25.12 6.06
N PHE A 8 -5.40 24.14 6.92
CA PHE A 8 -4.19 23.31 6.86
C PHE A 8 -4.36 22.03 6.01
N GLU A 9 -5.57 21.69 5.57
CA GLU A 9 -5.83 20.48 4.76
C GLU A 9 -5.66 20.71 3.26
N ASN A 10 -5.69 21.97 2.80
CA ASN A 10 -5.43 22.34 1.41
C ASN A 10 -3.95 22.63 1.10
N ASP A 11 -3.02 21.83 1.65
CA ASP A 11 -1.65 21.80 1.11
C ASP A 11 -1.72 21.14 -0.27
N ALA A 12 -1.86 21.96 -1.31
CA ALA A 12 -1.65 21.52 -2.68
C ALA A 12 -0.26 20.89 -2.75
N CYS A 13 -0.20 19.65 -3.23
CA CYS A 13 1.06 18.97 -3.40
C CYS A 13 1.93 19.83 -4.34
N PRO A 14 3.15 20.25 -3.95
CA PRO A 14 4.01 21.09 -4.81
C PRO A 14 4.49 20.34 -6.06
N VAL A 15 4.14 19.05 -6.16
CA VAL A 15 4.58 18.12 -7.19
C VAL A 15 3.37 17.36 -7.71
N ALA A 16 3.37 17.01 -8.99
CA ALA A 16 2.33 16.18 -9.60
C ALA A 16 2.23 14.80 -8.94
N ASP A 17 1.00 14.26 -8.86
CA ASP A 17 0.73 12.96 -8.25
C ASP A 17 1.52 11.81 -8.89
N ASP A 18 1.80 11.89 -10.20
CA ASP A 18 2.62 10.89 -10.91
C ASP A 18 4.05 10.83 -10.37
N LEU A 19 4.68 11.99 -10.10
CA LEU A 19 6.03 12.05 -9.55
C LEU A 19 6.04 11.59 -8.09
N LEU A 20 5.03 11.96 -7.31
CA LEU A 20 4.85 11.45 -5.95
C LEU A 20 4.69 9.91 -5.93
N GLY A 21 3.92 9.36 -6.86
CA GLY A 21 3.74 7.92 -7.02
C GLY A 21 5.04 7.20 -7.39
N GLN A 22 5.89 7.82 -8.22
CA GLN A 22 7.22 7.30 -8.54
C GLN A 22 8.12 7.30 -7.31
N MET A 23 8.14 8.39 -6.53
CA MET A 23 8.92 8.48 -5.29
C MET A 23 8.46 7.44 -4.26
N TYR A 24 7.15 7.22 -4.12
CA TYR A 24 6.60 6.22 -3.20
C TYR A 24 7.00 4.78 -3.56
N ARG A 25 7.11 4.46 -4.86
CA ARG A 25 7.51 3.14 -5.35
C ARG A 25 9.03 2.98 -5.51
N ALA A 26 9.79 4.06 -5.47
CA ALA A 26 11.23 4.04 -5.67
C ALA A 26 11.96 3.37 -4.49
N ASN A 27 13.03 2.64 -4.82
CA ASN A 27 13.99 2.17 -3.82
C ASN A 27 14.70 3.38 -3.16
N PRO A 28 15.15 3.32 -1.90
CA PRO A 28 15.89 4.41 -1.22
C PRO A 28 16.98 5.07 -2.07
N ASN A 29 17.73 4.29 -2.86
CA ASN A 29 18.76 4.83 -3.75
C ASN A 29 18.17 5.65 -4.92
N GLY A 30 17.02 5.23 -5.45
CA GLY A 30 16.31 5.97 -6.50
C GLY A 30 15.61 7.20 -5.94
N LEU A 31 15.03 7.09 -4.74
CA LEU A 31 14.34 8.19 -4.07
C LEU A 31 15.27 9.41 -3.89
N SER A 32 16.50 9.20 -3.42
CA SER A 32 17.48 10.28 -3.24
C SER A 32 17.78 11.04 -4.55
N LEU A 33 17.84 10.33 -5.68
CA LEU A 33 18.04 10.96 -6.99
C LEU A 33 16.82 11.74 -7.44
N LEU A 34 15.61 11.20 -7.24
CA LEU A 34 14.36 11.90 -7.58
C LEU A 34 14.22 13.18 -6.73
N VAL A 35 14.50 13.08 -5.43
CA VAL A 35 14.47 14.22 -4.51
C VAL A 35 15.49 15.28 -4.93
N ALA A 36 16.71 14.91 -5.32
CA ALA A 36 17.75 15.86 -5.72
C ALA A 36 17.38 16.72 -6.95
N ASN A 37 16.44 16.27 -7.79
CA ASN A 37 15.95 17.04 -8.94
C ASN A 37 14.87 18.07 -8.56
N VAL A 38 14.34 18.01 -7.35
CA VAL A 38 13.31 18.93 -6.85
C VAL A 38 13.96 20.11 -6.13
N ALA A 39 13.40 21.31 -6.31
CA ALA A 39 13.88 22.51 -5.64
C ALA A 39 13.88 22.34 -4.10
N PRO A 40 14.85 22.93 -3.37
CA PRO A 40 14.96 22.81 -1.91
C PRO A 40 13.66 23.15 -1.17
N ASP A 41 13.00 24.23 -1.56
CA ASP A 41 11.76 24.70 -0.93
C ASP A 41 10.61 23.71 -1.11
N ASP A 42 10.49 23.14 -2.33
CA ASP A 42 9.43 22.18 -2.65
C ASP A 42 9.67 20.83 -1.96
N ARG A 43 10.93 20.43 -1.73
CA ARG A 43 11.26 19.23 -0.96
C ARG A 43 10.79 19.33 0.49
N ALA A 44 11.00 20.48 1.13
CA ALA A 44 10.57 20.70 2.51
C ALA A 44 9.05 20.72 2.63
N ARG A 45 8.35 21.39 1.70
CA ARG A 45 6.88 21.37 1.63
C ARG A 45 6.34 19.96 1.37
N LEU A 46 6.97 19.21 0.47
CA LEU A 46 6.61 17.83 0.16
C LEU A 46 6.79 16.90 1.37
N ALA A 47 7.90 17.03 2.11
CA ALA A 47 8.14 16.25 3.32
C ALA A 47 7.04 16.49 4.37
N LEU A 48 6.64 17.75 4.57
CA LEU A 48 5.57 18.11 5.50
C LEU A 48 4.20 17.60 5.05
N PHE A 49 3.90 17.67 3.75
CA PHE A 49 2.69 17.10 3.15
C PHE A 49 2.61 15.59 3.37
N CYS A 50 3.71 14.88 3.12
CA CYS A 50 3.81 13.43 3.33
C CYS A 50 3.73 13.07 4.81
N TYR A 51 4.30 13.88 5.72
CA TYR A 51 4.32 13.60 7.15
C TYR A 51 2.93 13.55 7.78
N ARG A 52 1.99 14.36 7.26
CA ARG A 52 0.59 14.41 7.73
C ARG A 52 -0.20 13.16 7.34
N ARG A 53 0.26 12.37 6.37
CA ARG A 53 -0.40 11.14 5.91
C ARG A 53 0.31 9.92 6.46
N SER A 54 -0.40 9.08 7.20
CA SER A 54 0.15 7.88 7.83
C SER A 54 0.84 6.92 6.84
N HIS A 55 0.24 6.71 5.67
CA HIS A 55 0.78 5.82 4.64
C HIS A 55 2.01 6.38 3.91
N LEU A 56 2.25 7.69 3.97
CA LEU A 56 3.44 8.35 3.40
C LEU A 56 4.45 8.74 4.47
N HIS A 57 4.24 8.37 5.73
CA HIS A 57 5.09 8.81 6.82
C HIS A 57 6.55 8.34 6.66
N ALA A 58 6.76 7.10 6.24
CA ALA A 58 8.10 6.57 5.95
C ALA A 58 8.78 7.36 4.81
N LEU A 59 8.01 7.73 3.78
CA LEU A 59 8.49 8.55 2.67
C LEU A 59 8.85 9.97 3.16
N ALA A 60 8.04 10.56 4.04
CA ALA A 60 8.27 11.87 4.62
C ALA A 60 9.60 11.94 5.37
N VAL A 61 9.88 10.94 6.21
CA VAL A 61 11.13 10.84 6.97
C VAL A 61 12.33 10.66 6.02
N ALA A 62 12.17 9.84 4.98
CA ALA A 62 13.21 9.63 3.97
C ALA A 62 13.53 10.92 3.19
N ILE A 63 12.52 11.68 2.75
CA ILE A 63 12.71 12.97 2.07
C ILE A 63 13.35 13.98 3.02
N ALA A 64 12.87 14.05 4.27
CA ALA A 64 13.40 14.94 5.31
C ALA A 64 14.89 14.67 5.62
N SER A 65 15.38 13.44 5.41
CA SER A 65 16.81 13.13 5.59
C SER A 65 17.73 13.90 4.63
N SER A 66 17.20 14.29 3.46
CA SER A 66 17.91 15.06 2.42
C SER A 66 17.70 16.58 2.51
N CYS A 67 16.81 17.03 3.41
CA CYS A 67 16.49 18.44 3.61
C CYS A 67 17.35 19.05 4.73
N SER A 68 17.50 20.36 4.72
CA SER A 68 18.11 21.08 5.84
C SER A 68 17.08 21.32 6.96
N GLU A 69 17.57 21.47 8.20
CA GLU A 69 16.69 21.79 9.34
C GLU A 69 15.99 23.14 9.14
N TRP A 70 16.73 24.12 8.62
CA TRP A 70 16.20 25.46 8.38
C TRP A 70 15.02 25.46 7.41
N GLU A 71 15.11 24.73 6.29
CA GLU A 71 14.00 24.62 5.32
C GLU A 71 12.76 23.97 5.96
N LEU A 72 12.94 22.86 6.70
CA LEU A 72 11.84 22.18 7.36
C LEU A 72 11.18 23.06 8.43
N VAL A 73 11.96 23.79 9.22
CA VAL A 73 11.45 24.73 10.23
C VAL A 73 10.79 25.94 9.59
N ASN A 74 11.34 26.47 8.49
CA ASN A 74 10.79 27.61 7.79
C ASN A 74 9.38 27.33 7.25
N PHE A 75 9.15 26.13 6.69
CA PHE A 75 7.84 25.75 6.15
C PHE A 75 6.92 25.05 7.16
N GLY A 76 7.47 24.33 8.14
CA GLY A 76 6.74 23.45 9.05
C GLY A 76 6.78 23.84 10.53
N GLY A 77 7.51 24.89 10.89
CA GLY A 77 7.69 25.35 12.27
C GLY A 77 8.13 24.23 13.20
N ARG A 78 7.38 24.04 14.30
CA ARG A 78 7.61 22.97 15.27
C ARG A 78 7.56 21.57 14.66
N VAL A 79 6.64 21.33 13.72
CA VAL A 79 6.54 20.04 13.03
C VAL A 79 7.79 19.77 12.20
N GLY A 80 8.32 20.81 11.55
CA GLY A 80 9.57 20.76 10.81
C GLY A 80 10.77 20.34 11.67
N SER A 81 10.93 20.96 12.84
CA SER A 81 11.99 20.59 13.80
C SER A 81 11.86 19.14 14.26
N THR A 82 10.63 18.69 14.58
CA THR A 82 10.40 17.28 14.97
C THR A 82 10.68 16.31 13.83
N LEU A 83 10.31 16.66 12.60
CA LEU A 83 10.53 15.84 11.42
C LEU A 83 12.03 15.73 11.08
N TYR A 84 12.78 16.81 11.28
CA TYR A 84 14.24 16.80 11.15
C TYR A 84 14.90 15.89 12.18
N ALA A 85 14.48 15.96 13.45
CA ALA A 85 14.99 15.06 14.48
C ALA A 85 14.68 13.59 14.14
N LEU A 86 13.44 13.29 13.75
CA LEU A 86 13.00 11.94 13.36
C LEU A 86 13.77 11.38 12.15
N SER A 87 14.18 12.22 11.20
CA SER A 87 14.95 11.78 10.02
C SER A 87 16.42 11.50 10.31
N ARG A 88 16.95 12.05 11.42
CA ARG A 88 18.32 11.84 11.90
C ARG A 88 18.42 10.71 12.93
N GLU A 89 17.31 10.35 13.56
CA GLU A 89 17.26 9.12 14.35
C GLU A 89 17.59 7.93 13.44
N PRO A 90 18.53 7.06 13.82
CA PRO A 90 18.87 5.89 13.02
C PRO A 90 17.61 5.05 12.90
N ALA A 91 16.99 5.07 11.72
CA ALA A 91 15.79 4.33 11.42
C ALA A 91 16.08 2.88 11.77
N ARG A 92 15.49 2.41 12.88
CA ARG A 92 15.38 0.98 13.17
C ARG A 92 14.64 0.46 11.95
N VAL A 93 15.35 -0.23 11.07
CA VAL A 93 14.83 -0.65 9.76
C VAL A 93 13.50 -1.34 10.00
N ALA A 94 12.42 -0.60 9.83
CA ALA A 94 11.09 -1.15 9.83
C ALA A 94 11.03 -1.89 8.51
N THR A 95 11.41 -3.17 8.56
CA THR A 95 11.20 -4.08 7.47
C THR A 95 9.73 -3.90 7.08
N VAL A 96 9.49 -3.35 5.89
CA VAL A 96 8.17 -3.42 5.28
C VAL A 96 7.91 -4.91 5.21
N SER A 97 7.11 -5.40 6.17
CA SER A 97 6.64 -6.77 6.18
C SER A 97 5.70 -6.86 4.98
N HIS A 98 6.27 -7.11 3.80
CA HIS A 98 5.53 -7.69 2.70
C HIS A 98 4.91 -8.95 3.28
N GLY A 99 3.61 -8.84 3.51
CA GLY A 99 2.91 -9.56 4.56
C GLY A 99 3.29 -11.03 4.67
N GLY A 100 3.35 -11.51 5.91
CA GLY A 100 3.34 -12.93 6.26
C GLY A 100 2.07 -13.63 5.78
N ARG A 101 1.88 -13.70 4.47
CA ARG A 101 0.98 -14.66 3.86
C ARG A 101 1.61 -16.02 4.14
N LYS A 102 0.89 -16.82 4.92
CA LYS A 102 1.21 -18.23 5.13
C LYS A 102 1.50 -18.85 3.75
N PRO A 103 2.59 -19.59 3.57
CA PRO A 103 2.87 -20.23 2.29
C PRO A 103 1.65 -21.06 1.89
N ILE A 104 1.12 -20.80 0.70
CA ILE A 104 0.07 -21.62 0.12
C ILE A 104 0.75 -22.94 -0.23
N THR A 105 0.56 -23.97 0.61
CA THR A 105 1.02 -25.31 0.30
C THR A 105 0.09 -25.88 -0.77
N LEU A 106 0.57 -26.00 -2.00
CA LEU A 106 -0.10 -26.82 -3.01
C LEU A 106 -0.13 -28.26 -2.51
N SER A 107 -1.32 -28.84 -2.38
CA SER A 107 -1.48 -30.26 -2.07
C SER A 107 -0.95 -31.06 -3.25
N THR A 108 0.24 -31.63 -3.12
CA THR A 108 0.86 -32.49 -4.14
C THR A 108 0.30 -33.92 -4.11
N LYS A 109 -0.92 -34.12 -3.61
CA LYS A 109 -1.55 -35.44 -3.63
C LYS A 109 -1.88 -35.76 -5.11
N PRO A 110 -1.23 -36.76 -5.73
CA PRO A 110 -1.58 -37.14 -7.09
C PRO A 110 -3.06 -37.56 -7.10
N LEU A 111 -3.84 -37.05 -8.05
CA LEU A 111 -5.22 -37.50 -8.26
C LEU A 111 -5.19 -39.03 -8.40
N SER A 112 -5.95 -39.73 -7.57
CA SER A 112 -6.14 -41.17 -7.69
C SER A 112 -6.71 -41.46 -9.08
N THR A 113 -6.04 -42.35 -9.80
CA THR A 113 -6.43 -42.85 -11.12
C THR A 113 -7.92 -43.20 -11.12
N PHE A 114 -8.68 -42.60 -12.04
CA PHE A 114 -10.06 -42.98 -12.31
C PHE A 114 -10.09 -44.48 -12.63
N ALA A 115 -10.80 -45.26 -11.81
CA ALA A 115 -11.14 -46.63 -12.16
C ALA A 115 -12.14 -46.60 -13.33
N PRO A 116 -11.96 -47.40 -14.38
CA PRO A 116 -12.94 -47.50 -15.45
C PRO A 116 -14.19 -48.19 -14.88
N VAL A 117 -15.32 -47.50 -14.96
CA VAL A 117 -16.62 -48.11 -14.70
C VAL A 117 -16.90 -49.03 -15.89
N VAL A 118 -16.86 -50.32 -15.60
CA VAL A 118 -17.33 -51.39 -16.48
C VAL A 118 -18.85 -51.32 -16.59
N ASP A 119 -19.35 -51.39 -17.82
CA ASP A 119 -20.74 -51.66 -18.16
C ASP A 119 -21.18 -52.98 -17.50
N ASP A 120 -22.13 -52.91 -16.57
CA ASP A 120 -22.98 -54.04 -16.21
C ASP A 120 -24.44 -53.59 -16.36
N GLU A 121 -25.02 -54.07 -17.44
CA GLU A 121 -26.40 -53.93 -17.91
C GLU A 121 -27.34 -54.84 -17.09
N LEU A 122 -28.62 -54.44 -16.97
CA LEU A 122 -29.82 -55.20 -16.55
C LEU A 122 -30.05 -55.32 -15.02
N ASP A 123 -31.26 -55.19 -14.45
CA ASP A 123 -32.59 -55.61 -14.93
C ASP A 123 -33.72 -54.86 -14.18
N ASP A 124 -34.90 -54.86 -14.80
CA ASP A 124 -36.17 -54.16 -14.55
C ASP A 124 -36.85 -54.41 -13.18
N GLU A 125 -37.82 -53.54 -12.81
CA GLU A 125 -39.23 -53.92 -12.52
C GLU A 125 -40.07 -52.69 -12.07
N ASP A 126 -41.21 -52.58 -12.75
CA ASP A 126 -42.27 -51.56 -12.76
C ASP A 126 -43.09 -51.50 -11.45
N VAL A 127 -43.64 -50.32 -11.11
CA VAL A 127 -45.07 -50.17 -10.73
C VAL A 127 -45.48 -48.69 -10.84
N SER A 128 -46.00 -48.40 -12.03
CA SER A 128 -47.11 -47.49 -12.33
C SER A 128 -48.07 -47.13 -11.18
N GLU A 129 -48.57 -45.88 -11.19
CA GLU A 129 -50.01 -45.53 -11.31
C GLU A 129 -50.34 -44.11 -10.74
N THR A 130 -50.44 -43.14 -11.66
CA THR A 130 -51.45 -42.06 -11.88
C THR A 130 -52.10 -41.31 -10.69
N VAL A 131 -52.36 -39.99 -10.72
CA VAL A 131 -53.47 -39.32 -11.45
C VAL A 131 -53.41 -37.76 -11.29
N THR A 132 -53.33 -37.07 -12.43
CA THR A 132 -53.99 -35.80 -12.90
C THR A 132 -54.03 -34.48 -12.08
N VAL A 133 -53.56 -33.37 -12.69
CA VAL A 133 -54.33 -32.21 -13.28
C VAL A 133 -54.62 -31.09 -12.25
N THR A 134 -54.34 -29.79 -12.42
CA THR A 134 -54.76 -28.72 -13.38
C THR A 134 -54.07 -27.42 -12.87
N ALA A 135 -53.88 -26.29 -13.56
CA ALA A 135 -54.40 -25.70 -14.80
C ALA A 135 -53.36 -24.70 -15.35
#